data_AF-A0AB37SYY1-F1
#
_entry.id   AF-A0AB37SYY1-F1
#
_cell.length_a   1.000
_cell.length_b   1.000
_cell.length_c   1.000
_cell.angle_alpha   90.00
_cell.angle_beta   90.00
_cell.angle_gamma   90.00
#
_symmetry.space_group_name_H-M   'P 1'
#
loop_
_entity.id
_entity.type
_entity.pdbx_description
1 polymer ?
#
loop_
_entity_poly.entity_id
_entity_poly.type
_entity_poly.pdbx_seq_one_letter_code
_entity_poly.pdbx_strand_id
1 'polypeptide(L)'
;MPSSDLGERPAEWPPGDGGKYKAALVFVVLLGVACVPVGFGFVAIGKAGALKYALLLAALFLLTAVYGLVTRIRPGHRHADIAITTYDGHPATEIRYSQAAFTVLTLLMVCLTALCALGVWDFLSAGEEGAAAPVGAALMGLAALFFSSFLVFVVAGRLQRGRVVLARQGIFQRGRAFSSFLPWEAFAGAKAAYNGTPEVLVIAYTNAPWDKRRLGGIWQLDKLPPAPMIEIDTTSFALDPTVVYHLVRFYVENPAARAELGTDASLRRFSPR
;
A
#
# COMPACT_ATOMS: atom_id res chain seq x y z
N MET A 1 -31.87 -11.13 1.62
CA MET A 1 -31.46 -11.37 3.02
C MET A 1 -30.49 -10.27 3.43
N PRO A 2 -30.78 -9.50 4.49
CA PRO A 2 -29.78 -8.62 5.08
C PRO A 2 -28.79 -9.52 5.86
N SER A 3 -27.51 -9.52 5.48
CA SER A 3 -26.51 -10.35 6.18
C SER A 3 -26.13 -9.66 7.49
N SER A 4 -26.68 -10.18 8.58
CA SER A 4 -26.21 -9.97 9.96
C SER A 4 -24.70 -10.19 10.13
N ASP A 5 -24.09 -10.91 9.19
CA ASP A 5 -22.71 -11.38 9.27
C ASP A 5 -21.68 -10.30 8.91
N LEU A 6 -22.09 -9.19 8.27
CA LEU A 6 -21.16 -8.11 7.84
C LEU A 6 -20.41 -7.45 8.99
N GLY A 7 -20.89 -7.60 10.23
CA GLY A 7 -20.28 -7.01 11.42
C GLY A 7 -19.39 -7.97 12.21
N GLU A 8 -19.44 -9.27 11.96
CA GLU A 8 -18.67 -10.23 12.77
C GLU A 8 -17.25 -10.33 12.25
N ARG A 9 -16.30 -9.92 13.11
CA ARG A 9 -14.87 -10.02 12.83
C ARG A 9 -14.47 -11.50 12.79
N PRO A 10 -13.79 -11.97 11.74
CA PRO A 10 -13.26 -13.33 11.68
C PRO A 10 -12.43 -13.70 12.91
N ALA A 11 -12.62 -14.91 13.44
CA ALA A 11 -11.93 -15.39 14.63
C ALA A 11 -10.40 -15.47 14.45
N GLU A 12 -9.95 -15.63 13.20
CA GLU A 12 -8.54 -15.69 12.80
C GLU A 12 -7.84 -14.33 12.93
N TRP A 13 -8.59 -13.23 13.05
CA TRP A 13 -8.01 -11.89 13.18
C TRP A 13 -7.93 -11.47 14.65
N PRO A 14 -6.72 -11.46 15.25
CA PRO A 14 -6.56 -11.11 16.65
C PRO A 14 -7.10 -9.69 16.92
N PRO A 15 -7.61 -9.42 18.14
CA PRO A 15 -7.99 -8.07 18.53
C PRO A 15 -6.78 -7.14 18.37
N GLY A 16 -6.98 -5.97 17.77
CA GLY A 16 -5.87 -5.08 17.44
C GLY A 16 -5.16 -4.58 18.69
N ASP A 17 -3.85 -4.79 18.80
CA ASP A 17 -3.00 -4.21 19.87
C ASP A 17 -2.71 -2.73 19.56
N GLY A 18 -3.77 -1.92 19.52
CA GLY A 18 -3.70 -0.51 19.12
C GLY A 18 -2.80 0.34 20.03
N GLY A 19 -2.55 -0.10 21.27
CA GLY A 19 -1.70 0.60 22.23
C GLY A 19 -0.24 0.66 21.80
N LYS A 20 0.36 -0.49 21.44
CA LYS A 20 1.75 -0.54 20.97
C LYS A 20 1.97 0.29 19.71
N TYR A 21 1.04 0.20 18.76
CA TYR A 21 1.12 0.98 17.51
C TYR A 21 0.98 2.48 17.77
N LYS A 22 0.07 2.91 18.65
CA LYS A 22 -0.06 4.32 19.05
C LYS A 22 1.21 4.82 19.73
N ALA A 23 1.80 4.03 20.63
CA ALA A 23 3.06 4.39 21.28
C ALA A 23 4.21 4.53 20.27
N ALA A 24 4.36 3.57 19.34
CA ALA A 24 5.33 3.64 18.27
C ALA A 24 5.10 4.86 17.36
N LEU A 25 3.84 5.17 17.03
CA LEU A 25 3.48 6.35 16.25
C LEU A 25 3.89 7.64 16.96
N VAL A 26 3.53 7.78 18.24
CA VAL A 26 3.91 8.94 19.06
C VAL A 26 5.42 9.09 19.11
N PHE A 27 6.15 7.99 19.32
CA PHE A 27 7.61 8.00 19.32
C PHE A 27 8.20 8.50 18.00
N VAL A 28 7.71 8.00 16.85
CA VAL A 28 8.17 8.45 15.53
C VAL A 28 7.85 9.92 15.28
N VAL A 29 6.68 10.39 15.72
CA VAL A 29 6.32 11.82 15.64
C VAL A 29 7.27 12.67 16.49
N LEU A 30 7.56 12.25 17.72
CA LEU A 30 8.49 12.95 18.61
C LEU A 30 9.89 13.03 18.00
N LEU A 31 10.38 11.96 17.37
CA LEU A 31 11.65 11.99 16.62
C LEU A 31 11.63 13.01 15.49
N GLY A 32 10.56 13.03 14.68
CA GLY A 32 10.40 13.99 13.60
C GLY A 32 10.39 15.45 14.10
N VAL A 33 9.68 15.72 15.20
CA VAL A 33 9.64 17.04 15.83
C VAL A 33 10.99 17.43 16.41
N ALA A 34 11.72 16.50 17.03
CA ALA A 34 13.04 16.73 17.61
C ALA A 34 14.13 17.04 16.55
N CYS A 35 13.98 16.56 15.31
CA CYS A 35 14.91 16.90 14.23
C CYS A 35 14.93 18.41 13.91
N VAL A 36 13.82 19.13 14.09
CA VAL A 36 13.72 20.56 13.77
C VAL A 36 14.64 21.42 14.66
N PRO A 37 14.55 21.40 16.01
CA PRO A 37 15.45 22.17 16.85
C PRO A 37 16.91 21.73 16.71
N VAL A 38 17.18 20.44 16.45
CA VAL A 38 18.54 19.96 16.13
C VAL A 38 19.08 20.65 14.87
N GLY A 39 18.26 20.79 13.82
CA GLY A 39 18.60 21.54 12.62
C GLY A 39 18.97 23.00 12.91
N PHE A 40 18.18 23.69 13.74
CA PHE A 40 18.50 25.06 14.18
C PHE A 40 19.76 25.12 15.06
N GLY A 41 20.01 24.10 15.88
CA GLY A 41 21.26 23.97 16.63
C GLY A 41 22.49 23.91 15.72
N PHE A 42 22.41 23.20 14.58
CA PHE A 42 23.49 23.20 13.59
C PHE A 42 23.72 24.58 12.95
N VAL A 43 22.65 25.34 12.70
CA VAL A 43 22.75 26.72 12.21
C VAL A 43 23.47 27.60 13.25
N ALA A 44 23.14 27.45 14.53
CA ALA A 44 23.76 28.22 15.61
C ALA A 44 25.27 27.98 15.75
N ILE A 45 25.77 26.80 15.38
CA ILE A 45 27.21 26.47 15.36
C ILE A 45 27.88 26.72 13.99
N GLY A 46 27.22 27.47 13.10
CA GLY A 46 27.78 27.88 11.80
C GLY A 46 27.65 26.83 10.68
N LYS A 47 26.96 25.71 10.91
CA LYS A 47 26.74 24.64 9.91
C LYS A 47 25.35 24.75 9.27
N ALA A 48 25.06 25.89 8.65
CA ALA A 48 23.74 26.16 8.05
C ALA A 48 23.31 25.10 7.01
N GLY A 49 24.26 24.49 6.30
CA GLY A 49 23.99 23.41 5.34
C GLY A 49 23.33 22.16 5.95
N ALA A 50 23.49 21.92 7.26
CA ALA A 50 22.89 20.76 7.93
C ALA A 50 21.37 20.91 8.15
N LEU A 51 20.83 22.13 8.08
CA LEU A 51 19.39 22.38 8.31
C LEU A 51 18.51 21.63 7.30
N LYS A 52 18.91 21.58 6.02
CA LYS A 52 18.14 20.90 4.97
C LYS A 52 18.01 19.40 5.23
N TYR A 53 19.05 18.76 5.76
CA TYR A 53 19.03 17.34 6.12
C TYR A 53 18.17 17.08 7.35
N ALA A 54 18.24 17.96 8.35
CA ALA A 54 17.40 17.86 9.53
C ALA A 54 15.90 18.00 9.19
N LEU A 55 15.54 18.92 8.28
CA LEU A 55 14.17 19.10 7.80
C LEU A 55 13.69 17.91 6.95
N LEU A 56 14.53 17.37 6.06
CA LEU A 56 14.19 16.17 5.30
C LEU A 56 14.00 14.95 6.19
N LEU A 57 14.85 14.79 7.21
CA LEU A 57 14.71 13.72 8.19
C LEU A 57 13.44 13.87 9.03
N ALA A 58 13.11 15.10 9.45
CA ALA A 58 11.84 15.41 10.10
C ALA A 58 10.65 15.02 9.21
N ALA A 59 10.68 15.40 7.93
CA ALA A 59 9.65 15.05 6.97
C ALA A 59 9.51 13.52 6.78
N LEU A 60 10.63 12.79 6.71
CA LEU A 60 10.62 11.32 6.61
C LEU A 60 9.96 10.66 7.82
N PHE A 61 10.28 11.10 9.04
CA PHE A 61 9.64 10.59 10.25
C PHE A 61 8.15 10.90 10.28
N LEU A 62 7.76 12.15 9.99
CA LEU A 62 6.35 12.55 9.97
C LEU A 62 5.56 11.82 8.89
N LEU A 63 6.11 11.67 7.67
CA LEU A 63 5.46 10.91 6.60
C LEU A 63 5.34 9.42 6.95
N THR A 64 6.35 8.82 7.61
CA THR A 64 6.27 7.45 8.13
C THR A 64 5.14 7.30 9.16
N ALA A 65 5.00 8.29 10.06
CA ALA A 65 3.90 8.32 11.01
C ALA A 65 2.54 8.44 10.31
N VAL A 66 2.41 9.34 9.32
CA VAL A 66 1.19 9.49 8.52
C VAL A 66 0.88 8.19 7.76
N TYR A 67 1.88 7.52 7.21
CA TYR A 67 1.69 6.22 6.54
C TYR A 67 1.14 5.17 7.49
N GLY A 68 1.70 5.05 8.70
CA GLY A 68 1.20 4.16 9.75
C GLY A 68 -0.22 4.51 10.20
N LEU A 69 -0.54 5.80 10.34
CA LEU A 69 -1.88 6.28 10.68
C LEU A 69 -2.90 5.88 9.62
N VAL A 70 -2.58 6.10 8.35
CA VAL A 70 -3.46 5.82 7.20
C VAL A 70 -3.68 4.32 7.00
N THR A 71 -2.64 3.49 7.22
CA THR A 71 -2.72 2.04 6.94
C THR A 71 -3.20 1.20 8.12
N ARG A 72 -2.95 1.62 9.37
CA ARG A 72 -3.23 0.79 10.56
C ARG A 72 -4.24 1.35 11.56
N ILE A 73 -4.33 2.67 11.71
CA ILE A 73 -5.13 3.26 12.80
C ILE A 73 -6.45 3.83 12.29
N ARG A 74 -6.50 4.25 11.02
CA ARG A 74 -7.70 4.83 10.42
C ARG A 74 -8.25 3.88 9.33
N PRO A 75 -8.81 2.71 9.67
CA PRO A 75 -9.64 1.98 8.73
C PRO A 75 -10.80 2.91 8.36
N GLY A 76 -10.74 3.46 7.16
CA GLY A 76 -11.77 4.36 6.67
C GLY A 76 -13.08 3.56 6.53
N HIS A 77 -14.17 4.08 7.06
CA HIS A 77 -15.52 3.62 6.69
C HIS A 77 -15.92 4.20 5.31
N ARG A 78 -14.96 4.33 4.38
CA ARG A 78 -15.17 5.06 3.12
C ARG A 78 -15.66 4.11 2.04
N HIS A 79 -16.96 3.84 2.06
CA HIS A 79 -17.66 3.11 1.00
C HIS A 79 -17.45 3.70 -0.41
N ALA A 80 -17.03 4.97 -0.50
CA ALA A 80 -16.64 5.64 -1.75
C ALA A 80 -15.47 4.96 -2.51
N ASP A 81 -14.71 4.07 -1.85
CA ASP A 81 -13.66 3.29 -2.50
C ASP A 81 -14.15 1.97 -3.12
N ILE A 82 -15.47 1.68 -3.01
CA ILE A 82 -16.17 0.68 -3.83
C ILE A 82 -16.90 1.42 -4.95
N ALA A 83 -16.55 1.14 -6.20
CA ALA A 83 -17.12 1.80 -7.37
C ALA A 83 -17.58 0.77 -8.40
N ILE A 84 -18.62 1.13 -9.17
CA ILE A 84 -18.95 0.40 -10.38
C ILE A 84 -17.95 0.82 -11.46
N THR A 85 -17.31 -0.17 -12.07
CA THR A 85 -16.40 0.02 -13.21
C THR A 85 -16.82 -0.89 -14.36
N THR A 86 -16.24 -0.68 -15.52
CA THR A 86 -16.22 -1.68 -16.59
C THR A 86 -14.86 -2.38 -16.60
N TYR A 87 -14.87 -3.70 -16.76
CA TYR A 87 -13.69 -4.53 -16.96
C TYR A 87 -13.94 -5.41 -18.18
N ASP A 88 -13.07 -5.33 -19.19
CA ASP A 88 -13.21 -5.99 -20.49
C ASP A 88 -14.62 -5.80 -21.11
N GLY A 89 -15.16 -4.58 -21.02
CA GLY A 89 -16.48 -4.22 -21.54
C GLY A 89 -17.68 -4.69 -20.71
N HIS A 90 -17.45 -5.36 -19.57
CA HIS A 90 -18.51 -5.87 -18.69
C HIS A 90 -18.58 -5.07 -17.40
N PRO A 91 -19.78 -4.86 -16.82
CA PRO A 91 -19.92 -4.22 -15.53
C PRO A 91 -19.26 -5.07 -14.43
N ALA A 92 -18.49 -4.41 -13.58
CA ALA A 92 -17.74 -5.02 -12.48
C ALA A 92 -17.73 -4.09 -11.26
N THR A 93 -17.52 -4.67 -10.08
CA THR A 93 -17.40 -3.92 -8.83
C THR A 93 -15.92 -3.79 -8.47
N GLU A 94 -15.39 -2.57 -8.44
CA GLU A 94 -14.01 -2.25 -8.12
C GLU A 94 -13.88 -1.86 -6.65
N ILE A 95 -12.90 -2.43 -5.97
CA ILE A 95 -12.44 -2.09 -4.62
C ILE A 95 -11.05 -1.48 -4.77
N ARG A 96 -10.91 -0.19 -4.45
CA ARG A 96 -9.66 0.56 -4.66
C ARG A 96 -8.79 0.58 -3.41
N TYR A 97 -7.47 0.45 -3.58
CA TYR A 97 -6.50 0.62 -2.47
C TYR A 97 -6.54 2.06 -1.96
N SER A 98 -6.00 2.40 -0.79
CA SER A 98 -5.98 3.79 -0.31
C SER A 98 -5.10 4.70 -1.19
N GLN A 99 -5.69 5.76 -1.77
CA GLN A 99 -4.91 6.79 -2.49
C GLN A 99 -3.96 7.52 -1.54
N ALA A 100 -4.40 7.80 -0.31
CA ALA A 100 -3.58 8.47 0.69
C ALA A 100 -2.32 7.65 1.02
N ALA A 101 -2.45 6.33 1.20
CA ALA A 101 -1.29 5.46 1.47
C ALA A 101 -0.29 5.48 0.31
N PHE A 102 -0.78 5.43 -0.94
CA PHE A 102 0.08 5.51 -2.13
C PHE A 102 0.76 6.88 -2.26
N THR A 103 0.03 7.98 -2.07
CA THR A 103 0.60 9.34 -2.10
C THR A 103 1.68 9.53 -1.03
N VAL A 104 1.44 9.08 0.20
CA VAL A 104 2.42 9.18 1.29
C VAL A 104 3.67 8.34 0.99
N LEU A 105 3.50 7.12 0.46
CA LEU A 105 4.63 6.30 0.03
C LEU A 105 5.45 6.98 -1.08
N THR A 106 4.79 7.58 -2.07
CA THR A 106 5.49 8.33 -3.12
C THR A 106 6.23 9.54 -2.54
N LEU A 107 5.63 10.28 -1.61
CA LEU A 107 6.30 11.40 -0.93
C LEU A 107 7.51 10.94 -0.12
N LEU A 108 7.44 9.80 0.57
CA LEU A 108 8.60 9.20 1.25
C LEU A 108 9.75 8.94 0.28
N MET A 109 9.45 8.36 -0.89
CA MET A 109 10.47 8.08 -1.93
C MET A 109 11.05 9.37 -2.53
N VAL A 110 10.23 10.43 -2.68
CA VAL A 110 10.71 11.76 -3.08
C VAL A 110 11.66 12.34 -2.04
N CYS A 111 11.31 12.30 -0.75
CA CYS A 111 12.17 12.79 0.32
C CYS A 111 13.50 12.03 0.40
N LEU A 112 13.48 10.69 0.26
CA LEU A 112 14.71 9.88 0.21
C LEU A 112 15.57 10.23 -1.01
N THR A 113 14.95 10.39 -2.17
CA THR A 113 15.67 10.81 -3.39
C THR A 113 16.31 12.18 -3.21
N ALA A 114 15.57 13.15 -2.66
CA ALA A 114 16.07 14.50 -2.39
C ALA A 114 17.22 14.49 -1.38
N LEU A 115 17.12 13.68 -0.31
CA LEU A 115 18.17 13.51 0.69
C LEU A 115 19.48 13.02 0.06
N CYS A 116 19.40 11.95 -0.75
CA CYS A 116 20.56 11.39 -1.44
C CYS A 116 21.12 12.36 -2.49
N ALA A 117 20.26 13.00 -3.29
CA ALA A 117 20.68 13.95 -4.32
C ALA A 117 21.39 15.18 -3.73
N LEU A 118 20.88 15.74 -2.62
CA LEU A 118 21.57 16.81 -1.90
C LEU A 118 22.90 16.32 -1.30
N GLY A 119 22.94 15.08 -0.82
CA GLY A 119 24.19 14.44 -0.38
C GLY A 119 25.25 14.40 -1.48
N VAL A 120 24.88 13.98 -2.70
CA VAL A 120 25.78 14.01 -3.87
C VAL A 120 26.30 15.42 -4.12
N TRP A 121 25.41 16.42 -4.14
CA TRP A 121 25.78 17.81 -4.38
C TRP A 121 26.79 18.32 -3.35
N ASP A 122 26.56 18.05 -2.07
CA ASP A 122 27.44 18.50 -0.99
C ASP A 122 28.82 17.81 -1.06
N PHE A 123 28.87 16.51 -1.36
CA PHE A 123 30.16 15.82 -1.54
C PHE A 123 30.93 16.30 -2.77
N LEU A 124 30.26 16.66 -3.86
CA LEU A 124 30.90 17.18 -5.06
C LEU A 124 31.37 18.63 -4.89
N SER A 125 30.63 19.44 -4.12
CA SER A 125 30.96 20.85 -3.89
C SER A 125 32.00 21.08 -2.78
N ALA A 126 32.22 20.10 -1.90
CA ALA A 126 33.22 20.18 -0.83
C ALA A 126 34.69 20.09 -1.32
N GLY A 127 34.94 19.74 -2.59
CA GLY A 127 36.31 19.60 -3.13
C GLY A 127 37.08 18.40 -2.55
N GLU A 128 38.33 18.20 -2.98
CA GLU A 128 39.19 17.05 -2.61
C GLU A 128 39.69 17.06 -1.14
N GLU A 129 38.92 17.57 -0.18
CA GLU A 129 39.35 17.64 1.24
C GLU A 129 39.38 16.27 1.95
N GLY A 130 39.21 15.16 1.23
CA GLY A 130 39.53 13.82 1.73
C GLY A 130 39.33 12.72 0.70
N ALA A 131 40.19 11.70 0.75
CA ALA A 131 40.12 10.52 -0.12
C ALA A 131 38.75 9.77 -0.08
N ALA A 132 37.93 10.04 0.93
CA ALA A 132 36.60 9.46 1.09
C ALA A 132 35.46 10.25 0.40
N ALA A 133 35.69 11.50 -0.03
CA ALA A 133 34.70 12.33 -0.70
C ALA A 133 34.12 11.72 -1.99
N PRO A 134 34.94 11.19 -2.94
CA PRO A 134 34.40 10.58 -4.16
C PRO A 134 33.60 9.30 -3.86
N VAL A 135 34.00 8.54 -2.83
CA VAL A 135 33.29 7.33 -2.40
C VAL A 135 31.92 7.70 -1.81
N GLY A 136 31.84 8.73 -0.97
CA GLY A 136 30.59 9.23 -0.42
C GLY A 136 29.63 9.73 -1.50
N ALA A 137 30.14 10.50 -2.47
CA ALA A 137 29.36 10.96 -3.63
C ALA A 137 28.83 9.79 -4.45
N ALA A 138 29.66 8.78 -4.73
CA ALA A 138 29.27 7.61 -5.51
C ALA A 138 28.16 6.80 -4.81
N LEU A 139 28.29 6.55 -3.50
CA LEU A 139 27.28 5.83 -2.72
C LEU A 139 25.94 6.58 -2.66
N MET A 140 25.98 7.89 -2.40
CA MET A 140 24.78 8.72 -2.41
C MET A 140 24.16 8.82 -3.80
N GLY A 141 24.98 8.85 -4.86
CA GLY A 141 24.52 8.85 -6.24
C GLY A 141 23.82 7.55 -6.61
N LEU A 142 24.39 6.42 -6.23
CA LEU A 142 23.77 5.11 -6.42
C LEU A 142 22.45 5.00 -5.65
N ALA A 143 22.40 5.49 -4.40
CA ALA A 143 21.17 5.52 -3.62
C ALA A 143 20.11 6.44 -4.25
N ALA A 144 20.49 7.62 -4.73
CA ALA A 144 19.60 8.55 -5.43
C ALA A 144 19.04 7.93 -6.73
N LEU A 145 19.88 7.25 -7.51
CA LEU A 145 19.46 6.51 -8.71
C LEU A 145 18.49 5.37 -8.36
N PHE A 146 18.79 4.62 -7.29
CA PHE A 146 17.90 3.58 -6.81
C PHE A 146 16.54 4.17 -6.43
N PHE A 147 16.44 5.15 -5.53
CA PHE A 147 15.15 5.71 -5.11
C PHE A 147 14.41 6.44 -6.23
N SER A 148 15.12 7.15 -7.11
CA SER A 148 14.49 7.82 -8.27
C SER A 148 13.88 6.83 -9.26
N SER A 149 14.44 5.62 -9.39
CA SER A 149 13.84 4.56 -10.22
C SER A 149 12.41 4.22 -9.79
N PHE A 150 12.07 4.32 -8.50
CA PHE A 150 10.70 4.16 -8.02
C PHE A 150 9.77 5.18 -8.66
N LEU A 151 10.19 6.46 -8.65
CA LEU A 151 9.41 7.57 -9.20
C LEU A 151 9.24 7.43 -10.72
N VAL A 152 10.28 6.99 -11.42
CA VAL A 152 10.21 6.69 -12.86
C VAL A 152 9.16 5.61 -13.13
N PHE A 153 9.11 4.55 -12.32
CA PHE A 153 8.11 3.49 -12.45
C PHE A 153 6.68 3.96 -12.14
N VAL A 154 6.52 4.92 -11.21
CA VAL A 154 5.22 5.55 -10.92
C VAL A 154 4.76 6.38 -12.13
N VAL A 155 5.63 7.23 -12.68
CA VAL A 155 5.33 8.06 -13.86
C VAL A 155 5.06 7.20 -15.10
N ALA A 156 5.82 6.12 -15.28
CA ALA A 156 5.61 5.16 -16.36
C ALA A 156 4.35 4.28 -16.18
N GLY A 157 3.59 4.45 -15.09
CA GLY A 157 2.38 3.67 -14.81
C GLY A 157 2.64 2.19 -14.49
N ARG A 158 3.90 1.80 -14.27
CA ARG A 158 4.26 0.43 -13.87
C ARG A 158 3.92 0.18 -12.40
N LEU A 159 4.11 1.21 -11.57
CA LEU A 159 3.67 1.28 -10.17
C LEU A 159 2.43 2.16 -10.07
N GLN A 160 1.31 1.56 -9.71
CA GLN A 160 0.02 2.26 -9.60
C GLN A 160 -0.67 1.95 -8.28
N ARG A 161 -1.69 2.75 -7.96
CA ARG A 161 -2.66 2.42 -6.91
C ARG A 161 -3.27 1.05 -7.23
N GLY A 162 -3.13 0.11 -6.30
CA GLY A 162 -3.71 -1.22 -6.44
C GLY A 162 -5.24 -1.18 -6.46
N ARG A 163 -5.84 -2.22 -7.03
CA ARG A 163 -7.29 -2.42 -7.06
C ARG A 163 -7.63 -3.90 -7.15
N VAL A 164 -8.77 -4.26 -6.58
CA VAL A 164 -9.40 -5.56 -6.77
C VAL A 164 -10.71 -5.33 -7.50
N VAL A 165 -10.92 -6.01 -8.61
CA VAL A 165 -12.13 -5.92 -9.42
C VAL A 165 -12.82 -7.27 -9.37
N LEU A 166 -14.05 -7.26 -8.86
CA LEU A 166 -14.97 -8.38 -8.86
C LEU A 166 -15.82 -8.26 -10.13
N ALA A 167 -15.45 -9.00 -11.17
CA ALA A 167 -16.16 -9.04 -12.44
C ALA A 167 -16.98 -10.33 -12.54
N ARG A 168 -17.89 -10.43 -13.52
CA ARG A 168 -18.68 -11.66 -13.69
C ARG A 168 -17.83 -12.87 -14.10
N GLN A 169 -16.68 -12.65 -14.73
CA GLN A 169 -15.78 -13.71 -15.20
C GLN A 169 -14.87 -14.24 -14.09
N GLY A 170 -14.57 -13.43 -13.08
CA GLY A 170 -13.63 -13.80 -12.02
C GLY A 170 -13.22 -12.62 -11.15
N ILE A 171 -12.19 -12.85 -10.36
CA ILE A 171 -11.54 -11.81 -9.57
C ILE A 171 -10.27 -11.39 -10.29
N PHE A 172 -10.19 -10.10 -10.61
CA PHE A 172 -8.99 -9.45 -11.10
C PHE A 172 -8.35 -8.65 -9.97
N GLN A 173 -7.09 -8.94 -9.65
CA GLN A 173 -6.31 -8.16 -8.70
C GLN A 173 -5.15 -7.49 -9.42
N ARG A 174 -5.10 -6.16 -9.33
CA ARG A 174 -3.92 -5.36 -9.67
C ARG A 174 -3.28 -4.91 -8.37
N GLY A 175 -2.18 -5.55 -7.98
CA GLY A 175 -1.31 -5.00 -6.94
C GLY A 175 -0.58 -3.74 -7.43
N ARG A 176 0.25 -3.15 -6.57
CA ARG A 176 1.11 -2.01 -6.94
C ARG A 176 2.09 -2.41 -8.04
N ALA A 177 2.60 -3.63 -7.99
CA ALA A 177 3.64 -4.14 -8.88
C ALA A 177 3.25 -5.39 -9.70
N PHE A 178 2.00 -5.86 -9.64
CA PHE A 178 1.57 -7.06 -10.37
C PHE A 178 0.10 -6.97 -10.84
N SER A 179 -0.29 -7.86 -11.76
CA SER A 179 -1.68 -8.18 -12.06
C SER A 179 -1.89 -9.69 -11.98
N SER A 180 -3.06 -10.08 -11.49
CA SER A 180 -3.47 -11.46 -11.26
C SER A 180 -4.94 -11.58 -11.65
N PHE A 181 -5.28 -12.59 -12.43
CA PHE A 181 -6.67 -12.91 -12.77
C PHE A 181 -6.94 -14.39 -12.53
N LEU A 182 -8.02 -14.68 -11.82
CA LEU A 182 -8.53 -16.02 -11.63
C LEU A 182 -10.04 -16.06 -11.89
N PRO A 183 -10.53 -17.00 -12.70
CA PRO A 183 -11.95 -17.16 -12.96
C PRO A 183 -12.67 -17.71 -11.73
N TRP A 184 -13.98 -17.48 -11.62
CA TRP A 184 -14.73 -17.86 -10.41
C TRP A 184 -14.72 -19.37 -10.13
N GLU A 185 -14.71 -20.17 -11.18
CA GLU A 185 -14.75 -21.62 -11.21
C GLU A 185 -13.46 -22.24 -10.68
N ALA A 186 -12.38 -21.46 -10.67
CA ALA A 186 -11.11 -21.87 -10.12
C ALA A 186 -11.09 -21.81 -8.58
N PHE A 187 -11.98 -21.07 -7.93
CA PHE A 187 -11.93 -20.88 -6.48
C PHE A 187 -12.51 -22.07 -5.72
N ALA A 188 -11.74 -22.56 -4.76
CA ALA A 188 -12.17 -23.57 -3.79
C ALA A 188 -12.85 -22.92 -2.56
N GLY A 189 -12.49 -21.67 -2.23
CA GLY A 189 -13.10 -20.93 -1.13
C GLY A 189 -12.37 -19.66 -0.76
N ALA A 190 -12.95 -18.90 0.16
CA ALA A 190 -12.33 -17.71 0.75
C ALA A 190 -12.17 -17.90 2.27
N LYS A 191 -11.01 -17.53 2.81
CA LYS A 191 -10.75 -17.58 4.26
C LYS A 191 -10.07 -16.33 4.76
N ALA A 192 -10.27 -16.04 6.03
CA ALA A 192 -9.51 -15.02 6.73
C ALA A 192 -8.13 -15.58 7.08
N ALA A 193 -7.11 -14.74 6.95
CA ALA A 193 -5.76 -15.04 7.39
C ALA A 193 -5.16 -13.84 8.12
N TYR A 194 -4.11 -14.08 8.89
CA TYR A 194 -3.40 -13.04 9.60
C TYR A 194 -1.89 -13.25 9.49
N ASN A 195 -1.20 -12.38 8.75
CA ASN A 195 0.25 -12.39 8.57
C ASN A 195 0.85 -11.06 9.05
N GLY A 196 0.59 -10.71 10.32
CA GLY A 196 0.93 -9.39 10.89
C GLY A 196 -0.02 -8.26 10.48
N THR A 197 -0.86 -8.50 9.48
CA THR A 197 -2.02 -7.70 9.07
C THR A 197 -3.20 -8.60 8.72
N PRO A 198 -4.46 -8.13 8.84
CA PRO A 198 -5.62 -8.90 8.40
C PRO A 198 -5.61 -9.06 6.88
N GLU A 199 -5.72 -10.30 6.41
CA GLU A 199 -5.68 -10.66 5.00
C GLU A 199 -6.90 -11.52 4.65
N VAL A 200 -7.35 -11.39 3.40
CA VAL A 200 -8.38 -12.26 2.82
C VAL A 200 -7.72 -13.11 1.76
N LEU A 201 -7.73 -14.43 1.96
CA LEU A 201 -7.17 -15.40 1.04
C LEU A 201 -8.29 -16.06 0.25
N VAL A 202 -8.28 -15.86 -1.06
CA VAL A 202 -9.16 -16.59 -1.98
C VAL A 202 -8.34 -17.70 -2.62
N ILE A 203 -8.59 -18.94 -2.19
CA ILE A 203 -7.81 -20.11 -2.58
C ILE A 203 -8.41 -20.69 -3.85
N ALA A 204 -7.59 -20.93 -4.86
CA ALA A 204 -7.97 -21.64 -6.07
C ALA A 204 -7.39 -23.05 -6.12
N TYR A 205 -7.98 -23.92 -6.95
CA TYR A 205 -7.45 -25.25 -7.21
C TYR A 205 -6.07 -25.17 -7.86
N THR A 206 -5.20 -26.15 -7.58
CA THR A 206 -3.80 -26.14 -8.03
C THR A 206 -3.66 -26.12 -9.57
N ASN A 207 -4.65 -26.65 -10.29
CA ASN A 207 -4.71 -26.70 -11.75
C ASN A 207 -5.48 -25.51 -12.38
N ALA A 208 -5.78 -24.47 -11.61
CA ALA A 208 -6.52 -23.31 -12.09
C ALA A 208 -5.76 -22.54 -13.19
N PRO A 209 -6.46 -22.04 -14.23
CA PRO A 209 -5.87 -21.15 -15.22
C PRO A 209 -5.60 -19.78 -14.59
N TRP A 210 -4.35 -19.57 -14.16
CA TRP A 210 -3.92 -18.36 -13.47
C TRP A 210 -3.11 -17.45 -14.41
N ASP A 211 -3.68 -16.33 -14.85
CA ASP A 211 -2.91 -15.27 -15.55
C ASP A 211 -2.27 -14.36 -14.50
N LYS A 212 -0.93 -14.42 -14.41
CA LYS A 212 -0.13 -13.57 -13.53
C LYS A 212 0.88 -12.79 -14.36
N ARG A 213 0.94 -11.47 -14.16
CA ARG A 213 1.93 -10.60 -14.78
C ARG A 213 2.62 -9.75 -13.74
N ARG A 214 3.95 -9.73 -13.79
CA ARG A 214 4.77 -8.89 -12.92
C ARG A 214 5.12 -7.60 -13.67
N LEU A 215 4.75 -6.47 -13.10
CA LEU A 215 4.89 -5.16 -13.73
C LEU A 215 5.94 -4.26 -13.03
N GLY A 216 6.28 -4.54 -11.77
CA GLY A 216 7.19 -3.70 -10.96
C GLY A 216 8.70 -3.84 -11.21
N GLY A 217 9.17 -4.76 -12.05
CA GLY A 217 10.61 -4.91 -12.33
C GLY A 217 11.42 -5.19 -11.06
N ILE A 218 12.32 -4.25 -10.69
CA ILE A 218 13.12 -4.29 -9.45
C ILE A 218 12.31 -3.99 -8.18
N TRP A 219 11.17 -3.31 -8.31
CA TRP A 219 10.29 -2.94 -7.21
C TRP A 219 9.24 -4.02 -6.97
N GLN A 220 9.60 -5.02 -6.15
CA GLN A 220 8.71 -6.09 -5.72
C GLN A 220 8.03 -5.73 -4.40
N LEU A 221 7.18 -4.69 -4.44
CA LEU A 221 6.51 -4.18 -3.24
C LEU A 221 5.46 -5.15 -2.69
N ASP A 222 4.88 -5.97 -3.56
CA ASP A 222 3.88 -6.97 -3.18
C ASP A 222 4.38 -8.37 -3.55
N LYS A 223 4.11 -9.33 -2.67
CA LYS A 223 4.45 -10.73 -2.90
C LYS A 223 3.32 -11.40 -3.69
N LEU A 224 3.68 -12.03 -4.81
CA LEU A 224 2.78 -12.95 -5.49
C LEU A 224 2.83 -14.29 -4.76
N PRO A 225 1.69 -14.91 -4.44
CA PRO A 225 1.67 -16.20 -3.78
C PRO A 225 2.31 -17.29 -4.67
N PRO A 226 2.93 -18.33 -4.09
CA PRO A 226 3.55 -19.40 -4.87
C PRO A 226 2.53 -20.35 -5.52
N ALA A 227 1.31 -20.39 -5.00
CA ALA A 227 0.21 -21.22 -5.50
C ALA A 227 -0.95 -20.37 -6.02
N PRO A 228 -1.87 -20.92 -6.85
CA PRO A 228 -3.05 -20.21 -7.34
C PRO A 228 -3.94 -19.73 -6.19
N MET A 229 -3.78 -18.46 -5.83
CA MET A 229 -4.63 -17.79 -4.85
C MET A 229 -4.55 -16.27 -5.05
N ILE A 230 -5.56 -15.57 -4.55
CA ILE A 230 -5.57 -14.11 -4.46
C ILE A 230 -5.45 -13.74 -2.99
N GLU A 231 -4.35 -13.07 -2.67
CA GLU A 231 -4.07 -12.57 -1.33
C GLU A 231 -4.40 -11.08 -1.29
N ILE A 232 -5.44 -10.73 -0.53
CA ILE A 232 -5.95 -9.37 -0.41
C ILE A 232 -5.55 -8.84 0.97
N ASP A 233 -4.47 -8.07 1.02
CA ASP A 233 -4.07 -7.33 2.23
C ASP A 233 -5.04 -6.18 2.48
N THR A 234 -5.82 -6.29 3.55
CA THR A 234 -6.88 -5.34 3.87
C THR A 234 -6.34 -3.97 4.31
N THR A 235 -5.09 -3.88 4.78
CA THR A 235 -4.48 -2.62 5.21
C THR A 235 -4.14 -1.68 4.06
N SER A 236 -4.06 -2.26 2.86
CA SER A 236 -3.88 -1.51 1.64
C SER A 236 -5.16 -0.82 1.18
N PHE A 237 -6.32 -1.13 1.74
CA PHE A 237 -7.61 -0.53 1.41
C PHE A 237 -8.02 0.54 2.42
N ALA A 238 -8.82 1.51 1.96
CA ALA A 238 -9.44 2.51 2.83
C ALA A 238 -10.87 2.07 3.26
N LEU A 239 -11.06 0.75 3.42
CA LEU A 239 -12.31 0.11 3.82
C LEU A 239 -12.10 -0.67 5.11
N ASP A 240 -13.18 -0.97 5.83
CA ASP A 240 -13.14 -1.92 6.93
C ASP A 240 -12.72 -3.31 6.38
N PRO A 241 -11.64 -3.92 6.92
CA PRO A 241 -11.22 -5.27 6.57
C PRO A 241 -12.36 -6.29 6.57
N THR A 242 -13.27 -6.18 7.53
CA THR A 242 -14.41 -7.08 7.73
C THR A 242 -15.37 -7.01 6.56
N VAL A 243 -15.63 -5.79 6.05
CA VAL A 243 -16.45 -5.57 4.85
C VAL A 243 -15.80 -6.21 3.64
N VAL A 244 -14.48 -6.04 3.45
CA VAL A 244 -13.75 -6.65 2.31
C VAL A 244 -13.81 -8.18 2.38
N TYR A 245 -13.62 -8.76 3.56
CA TYR A 245 -13.70 -10.21 3.77
C TYR A 245 -15.09 -10.76 3.42
N HIS A 246 -16.14 -10.21 4.02
CA HIS A 246 -17.50 -10.71 3.80
C HIS A 246 -17.99 -10.47 2.37
N LEU A 247 -17.60 -9.36 1.76
CA LEU A 247 -17.85 -9.08 0.34
C LEU A 247 -17.27 -10.16 -0.57
N VAL A 248 -15.96 -10.44 -0.41
CA VAL A 248 -15.26 -11.41 -1.24
C VAL A 248 -15.80 -12.81 -0.98
N ARG A 249 -15.95 -13.19 0.29
CA ARG A 249 -16.49 -14.48 0.70
C ARG A 249 -17.89 -14.72 0.15
N PHE A 250 -18.78 -13.73 0.25
CA PHE A 250 -20.16 -13.84 -0.26
C PHE A 250 -20.19 -14.18 -1.75
N TYR A 251 -19.43 -13.48 -2.60
CA TYR A 251 -19.43 -13.74 -4.04
C TYR A 251 -18.70 -15.04 -4.43
N VAL A 252 -17.74 -15.49 -3.62
CA VAL A 252 -17.12 -16.81 -3.79
C VAL A 252 -18.13 -17.90 -3.49
N GLU A 253 -18.87 -17.80 -2.38
CA GLU A 253 -19.83 -18.83 -1.92
C GLU A 253 -21.19 -18.78 -2.63
N ASN A 254 -21.58 -17.66 -3.24
CA ASN A 254 -22.90 -17.47 -3.87
C ASN A 254 -22.79 -17.17 -5.37
N PRO A 255 -22.63 -18.18 -6.24
CA PRO A 255 -22.53 -18.00 -7.70
C PRO A 255 -23.68 -17.20 -8.32
N ALA A 256 -24.91 -17.42 -7.87
CA ALA A 256 -26.09 -16.73 -8.39
C ALA A 256 -26.04 -15.21 -8.14
N ALA A 257 -25.39 -14.77 -7.06
CA ALA A 257 -25.25 -13.35 -6.75
C ALA A 257 -24.20 -12.66 -7.63
N ARG A 258 -23.35 -13.36 -8.38
CA ARG A 258 -22.35 -12.72 -9.25
C ARG A 258 -22.99 -11.89 -10.37
N ALA A 259 -24.26 -12.15 -10.71
CA ALA A 259 -25.02 -11.37 -11.68
C ALA A 259 -25.24 -9.90 -11.25
N GLU A 260 -25.28 -9.59 -9.95
CA GLU A 260 -25.41 -8.21 -9.45
C GLU A 260 -24.07 -7.44 -9.44
N LEU A 261 -22.92 -8.08 -9.72
CA LEU A 261 -21.63 -7.38 -9.83
C LEU A 261 -21.68 -6.28 -10.89
N GLY A 262 -21.14 -5.11 -10.54
CA GLY A 262 -21.20 -3.91 -11.37
C GLY A 262 -22.57 -3.23 -11.46
N THR A 263 -23.48 -3.54 -10.54
CA THR A 263 -24.78 -2.85 -10.41
C THR A 263 -24.91 -2.19 -9.03
N ASP A 264 -25.88 -1.27 -8.90
CA ASP A 264 -26.21 -0.64 -7.61
C ASP A 264 -26.60 -1.66 -6.53
N ALA A 265 -27.12 -2.84 -6.91
CA ALA A 265 -27.44 -3.88 -5.95
C ALA A 265 -26.18 -4.39 -5.22
N SER A 266 -25.05 -4.49 -5.94
CA SER A 266 -23.77 -4.81 -5.30
C SER A 266 -23.34 -3.73 -4.32
N LEU A 267 -23.49 -2.44 -4.65
CA LEU A 267 -23.12 -1.35 -3.73
C LEU A 267 -24.03 -1.30 -2.49
N ARG A 268 -25.36 -1.43 -2.68
CA ARG A 268 -26.36 -1.36 -1.61
C ARG A 268 -26.20 -2.47 -0.58
N ARG A 269 -25.69 -3.63 -0.97
CA ARG A 269 -25.46 -4.76 -0.07
C ARG A 269 -24.43 -4.46 1.01
N PHE A 270 -23.51 -3.53 0.73
CA PHE A 270 -22.38 -3.20 1.61
C PHE A 270 -22.37 -1.76 2.08
N SER A 271 -23.44 -0.99 1.80
CA SER A 271 -23.68 0.30 2.43
C SER A 271 -24.48 0.06 3.72
N PRO A 272 -24.00 0.48 4.90
CA PRO A 272 -24.86 0.59 6.07
C PRO A 272 -26.00 1.56 5.73
N ARG A 273 -27.22 1.20 6.14
CA ARG A 273 -28.36 2.13 6.15
C ARG A 273 -28.19 3.12 7.29
#